data_AF-A0A843IVI3-F1
#
_entry.id   AF-A0A843IVI3-F1
#
_cell.length_a   1.000
_cell.length_b   1.000
_cell.length_c   1.000
_cell.angle_alpha   90.00
_cell.angle_beta   90.00
_cell.angle_gamma   90.00
#
_symmetry.space_group_name_H-M   'P 1'
#
loop_
_entity.id
_entity.type
_entity.pdbx_description
1 polymer ?
#
loop_
_entity_poly.entity_id
_entity_poly.type
_entity_poly.pdbx_seq_one_letter_code
_entity_poly.pdbx_strand_id
1 'polypeptide(L)' 'MSIEKDAEEIIEKFSKTLENIPDSDETWYITDNLNLTREDESHEKNPEKILRNANIDKDGNLVVKRADWTN' A
#
# COMPACT_ATOMS: atom_id res chain seq x y z
N MET A 1 -3.14 -8.18 25.20
CA MET A 1 -2.13 -9.01 25.90
C MET A 1 -1.19 -9.78 24.96
N SER A 2 -1.60 -10.63 24.02
CA SER A 2 -0.61 -11.25 23.08
C SER A 2 -0.05 -10.23 22.08
N ILE A 3 -0.93 -9.46 21.44
CA ILE A 3 -0.56 -8.46 20.42
C ILE A 3 0.38 -7.38 20.98
N GLU A 4 0.13 -6.91 22.21
CA GLU A 4 0.98 -5.90 22.86
C GLU A 4 2.39 -6.43 23.10
N LYS A 5 2.49 -7.67 23.62
CA LYS A 5 3.78 -8.30 23.91
C LYS A 5 4.57 -8.59 22.63
N ASP A 6 3.87 -9.04 21.59
CA ASP A 6 4.48 -9.29 20.29
C ASP A 6 4.97 -7.98 19.65
N ALA A 7 4.22 -6.89 19.81
CA ALA A 7 4.62 -5.55 19.35
C ALA A 7 5.87 -5.03 20.09
N GLU A 8 5.93 -5.20 21.41
CA GLU A 8 7.10 -4.86 22.22
C GLU A 8 8.35 -5.63 21.78
N GLU A 9 8.21 -6.94 21.53
CA GLU A 9 9.32 -7.78 21.06
C GLU A 9 9.82 -7.35 19.67
N ILE A 10 8.93 -6.95 18.77
CA ILE A 10 9.28 -6.41 17.45
C ILE A 10 10.07 -5.11 17.61
N ILE A 11 9.58 -4.17 18.43
CA ILE A 11 10.23 -2.88 18.65
C ILE A 11 11.63 -3.08 19.23
N GLU A 12 11.75 -3.91 20.27
CA GLU A 12 13.04 -4.13 20.95
C GLU A 12 14.09 -4.72 20.00
N LYS A 13 13.69 -5.68 19.15
CA LYS A 13 14.59 -6.26 18.14
C LYS A 13 15.01 -5.22 17.11
N PHE A 14 14.07 -4.42 16.61
CA PHE A 14 14.37 -3.36 15.64
C PHE A 14 15.33 -2.31 16.21
N SER A 15 15.11 -1.85 17.44
CA SER A 15 15.99 -0.86 18.09
C SER A 15 17.42 -1.39 18.25
N LYS A 16 17.60 -2.63 18.72
CA LYS A 16 18.94 -3.25 18.86
C LYS A 16 19.66 -3.41 17.52
N THR A 17 18.92 -3.71 16.45
CA THR A 17 19.53 -3.81 15.12
C THR A 17 19.94 -2.44 14.59
N LEU A 18 19.14 -1.40 14.81
CA LEU A 18 19.43 -0.04 14.35
C LEU A 18 20.73 0.53 14.95
N GLU A 19 21.04 0.21 16.21
CA GLU A 19 22.30 0.62 16.87
C GLU A 19 23.56 0.17 16.14
N ASN A 20 23.49 -0.88 15.32
CA ASN A 20 24.61 -1.43 14.56
C ASN A 20 24.67 -0.93 13.11
N ILE A 21 23.66 -0.19 12.66
CA ILE A 21 23.59 0.34 11.30
C ILE A 21 24.23 1.73 11.31
N PRO A 22 25.26 1.99 10.48
CA PRO A 22 25.86 3.31 10.41
C PRO A 22 24.85 4.31 9.83
N ASP A 23 24.87 5.54 10.36
CA ASP A 23 24.10 6.64 9.79
C ASP A 23 24.55 6.87 8.33
N SER A 24 23.59 6.88 7.41
CA SER A 24 23.81 7.09 6.00
C SER A 24 22.71 8.00 5.45
N ASP A 25 23.06 8.79 4.44
CA ASP A 25 22.07 9.65 3.77
C ASP A 25 20.95 8.79 3.19
N GLU A 26 19.71 9.17 3.47
CA GLU A 26 18.54 8.47 2.98
C GLU A 26 18.53 8.44 1.45
N THR A 27 18.56 7.23 0.90
CA THR A 27 18.44 7.02 -0.55
C THR A 27 16.98 6.71 -0.88
N TRP A 28 16.24 7.71 -1.34
CA TRP A 28 14.82 7.57 -1.71
C TRP A 28 14.62 6.74 -2.99
N TYR A 29 15.54 6.89 -3.93
CA TYR A 29 15.58 6.14 -5.19
C TYR A 29 17.01 5.75 -5.49
N ILE A 30 17.20 4.52 -5.95
CA ILE A 30 18.50 4.04 -6.44
C ILE A 30 18.81 4.65 -7.82
N THR A 31 17.79 5.15 -8.51
CA THR A 31 17.86 5.72 -9.86
C THR A 31 17.83 7.24 -9.84
N ASP A 32 18.41 7.85 -10.87
CA ASP A 32 18.39 9.31 -11.04
C ASP A 32 16.96 9.88 -11.04
N ASN A 33 16.80 11.05 -10.44
CA ASN A 33 15.54 11.78 -10.45
C ASN A 33 15.25 12.27 -11.87
N LEU A 34 14.29 11.63 -12.53
CA LEU A 34 13.80 12.03 -13.84
C LEU A 34 12.44 12.72 -13.68
N ASN A 35 12.28 13.87 -14.35
CA ASN A 35 11.00 14.57 -14.43
C ASN A 35 10.10 13.87 -15.45
N LEU A 36 9.56 12.71 -15.08
CA LEU A 36 8.66 11.93 -15.94
C LEU A 36 7.25 12.52 -15.87
N THR A 37 6.77 13.03 -17.00
CA THR A 37 5.38 13.45 -17.17
C THR A 37 4.64 12.44 -18.04
N ARG A 38 3.38 12.19 -17.72
CA ARG A 38 2.47 11.41 -18.56
C ARG A 38 1.66 12.36 -19.43
N GLU A 39 1.59 12.09 -20.73
CA GLU A 39 0.71 12.82 -21.65
C GLU A 39 -0.75 12.69 -21.25
N ASP A 40 -1.52 13.77 -21.43
CA ASP A 40 -2.92 13.82 -21.04
C ASP A 40 -3.83 13.21 -22.12
N GLU A 41 -3.71 11.90 -22.29
CA GLU A 41 -4.47 11.13 -23.27
C GLU A 41 -5.42 10.15 -22.60
N SER A 42 -6.58 9.94 -23.23
CA SER A 42 -7.56 8.93 -22.82
C SER A 42 -7.13 7.56 -23.31
N HIS A 43 -7.13 6.57 -22.42
CA HIS A 43 -6.91 5.16 -22.79
C HIS A 43 -8.18 4.37 -22.56
N GLU A 44 -8.62 3.64 -23.58
CA GLU A 44 -9.74 2.70 -23.47
C GLU A 44 -9.39 1.58 -22.49
N LYS A 45 -10.35 1.19 -21.64
CA LYS A 45 -10.20 0.09 -20.68
C LYS A 45 -11.36 -0.88 -20.84
N ASN A 46 -11.05 -2.18 -20.79
CA ASN A 46 -12.05 -3.24 -20.80
C ASN A 46 -12.53 -3.51 -19.35
N PRO A 47 -13.81 -3.21 -19.01
CA PRO A 47 -14.35 -3.40 -17.67
C PRO A 47 -14.35 -4.86 -17.19
N GLU A 48 -14.56 -5.83 -18.09
CA GLU A 48 -14.60 -7.25 -17.75
C GLU A 48 -13.24 -7.76 -17.24
N LYS A 49 -12.13 -7.21 -17.77
CA LYS A 49 -10.79 -7.52 -17.28
C LYS A 49 -10.53 -6.95 -15.89
N ILE A 50 -11.11 -5.79 -15.57
CA ILE A 50 -10.91 -5.09 -14.31
C ILE A 50 -11.58 -5.86 -13.16
N LEU A 51 -12.80 -6.35 -13.39
CA LEU A 51 -13.64 -6.95 -12.36
C LEU A 51 -13.49 -8.48 -12.24
N ARG A 52 -12.64 -9.11 -13.05
CA ARG A 52 -12.50 -10.58 -13.15
C ARG A 52 -12.32 -11.30 -11.80
N ASN A 53 -11.61 -10.68 -10.87
CA ASN A 53 -11.29 -11.27 -9.57
C ASN A 53 -12.06 -10.61 -8.41
N ALA A 54 -12.99 -9.72 -8.71
CA ALA A 54 -13.74 -8.96 -7.72
C ALA A 54 -15.05 -9.67 -7.35
N ASN A 55 -15.52 -9.44 -6.12
CA ASN A 55 -16.86 -9.85 -5.73
C ASN A 55 -17.89 -8.87 -6.31
N ILE A 56 -18.62 -9.32 -7.34
CA ILE A 56 -19.56 -8.48 -8.09
C ILE A 56 -21.00 -8.97 -7.96
N ASP A 57 -21.95 -8.05 -8.12
CA ASP A 57 -23.37 -8.38 -8.23
C ASP A 57 -23.76 -8.83 -9.65
N LYS A 58 -25.05 -9.12 -9.85
CA LYS A 58 -25.60 -9.58 -11.15
C LYS A 58 -25.58 -8.51 -12.23
N ASP A 59 -25.47 -7.24 -11.85
CA ASP A 59 -25.44 -6.10 -12.75
C ASP A 59 -24.00 -5.68 -13.08
N GLY A 60 -23.00 -6.40 -12.52
CA GLY A 60 -21.58 -6.17 -12.77
C GLY A 60 -20.95 -5.11 -11.87
N ASN A 61 -21.58 -4.73 -10.76
CA ASN A 61 -21.03 -3.75 -9.82
C ASN A 61 -20.24 -4.41 -8.69
N LEU A 62 -19.25 -3.67 -8.16
CA LEU A 62 -18.44 -4.11 -7.01
C LEU A 62 -19.26 -4.08 -5.72
N VAL A 63 -19.32 -5.22 -5.01
CA VAL A 63 -20.01 -5.32 -3.72
C VAL A 63 -19.07 -4.91 -2.60
N VAL A 64 -19.43 -3.86 -1.86
CA VAL A 64 -18.67 -3.37 -0.69
C VAL A 64 -19.57 -3.21 0.53
N LYS A 65 -18.99 -3.36 1.73
CA LYS A 65 -19.72 -3.06 2.97
C LYS A 65 -19.98 -1.55 3.03
N ARG A 66 -21.23 -1.16 3.32
CA ARG A 66 -21.55 0.24 3.61
C ARG A 66 -20.76 0.67 4.85
N ALA A 67 -20.01 1.75 4.73
CA ALA A 67 -19.31 2.33 5.87
C ALA A 67 -20.33 2.89 6.86
N ASP A 68 -20.29 2.37 8.09
CA ASP A 68 -21.01 2.94 9.23
C ASP A 68 -20.14 4.08 9.77
N TRP A 69 -20.27 5.27 9.21
CA TRP A 69 -19.64 6.45 9.78
C TRP A 69 -20.37 6.79 11.07
N THR A 70 -19.74 6.50 12.21
CA THR A 70 -20.20 6.96 13.52
C THR A 70 -19.88 8.44 13.67
N ASN A 71 -20.90 9.25 13.98
CA ASN A 71 -20.74 10.62 14.49
C ASN A 71 -20.07 10.61 15.87
#